data_AF-A0A0N0JVF1-F1
#
_entry.id   AF-A0A0N0JVF1-F1
#
_cell.length_a   1.000
_cell.length_b   1.000
_cell.length_c   1.000
_cell.angle_alpha   90.00
_cell.angle_beta   90.00
_cell.angle_gamma   90.00
#
_symmetry.space_group_name_H-M   'P 1'
#
loop_
_entity.id
_entity.type
_entity.pdbx_description
1 polymer ?
#
loop_
_entity_poly.entity_id
_entity_poly.type
_entity_poly.pdbx_seq_one_letter_code
_entity_poly.pdbx_strand_id
1 'polypeptide(L)'
;MLKNISIRNSLIAIVMALTAALVGTIAMALLSMSAMKQNMADLTQQVIPTVQLSNDIEAEMLSRHLRLNMHVNSIDAPAMTQLENEIRSETATIEGKRREIGAKLVREQSREALRRYEGIVPGYAAALERVLDSSRKGDKSAAAAQLREMRPTLAAMTQAVADLGTSIAGRGTIVTAEAETTYQSSLMLLSGLAIISAIICVGAIMIVIKRVASPIVATTHAMNALAGGNLETTIHHADRQDEIGMMAKALEVFRESLVKVRALEQQERAAAERRLRAAESMALVVSDVGEVVAAAAAGDFSARLQIDQADEQMQKLVAGINEINAVVDAATTEFASALSAVAGGDLTTRVDSHYRGKFAELKGAINDTVDRLSSTVRTIQVTSADVGLAAR
;
A
#
# COMPACT_ATOMS: atom_id res chain seq x y z
N MET A 1 -14.36 -3.44 13.67
CA MET A 1 -15.15 -3.68 12.44
C MET A 1 -14.34 -3.59 11.14
N LEU A 2 -13.36 -2.70 11.02
CA LEU A 2 -12.62 -2.51 9.75
C LEU A 2 -11.63 -3.65 9.39
N LYS A 3 -11.18 -4.52 10.31
CA LYS A 3 -10.14 -5.56 10.05
C LYS A 3 -10.52 -6.62 9.00
N ASN A 4 -11.80 -6.74 8.65
CA ASN A 4 -12.33 -7.82 7.79
C ASN A 4 -12.75 -7.34 6.39
N ILE A 5 -12.44 -6.09 6.01
CA ILE A 5 -12.80 -5.55 4.69
C ILE A 5 -11.67 -5.82 3.72
N SER A 6 -11.98 -6.34 2.53
CA SER A 6 -11.01 -6.52 1.45
C SER A 6 -10.31 -5.21 1.08
N ILE A 7 -9.07 -5.31 0.63
CA ILE A 7 -8.29 -4.14 0.22
C ILE A 7 -9.00 -3.41 -0.92
N ARG A 8 -9.55 -4.18 -1.88
CA ARG A 8 -10.32 -3.65 -3.01
C ARG A 8 -11.46 -2.75 -2.56
N ASN A 9 -12.28 -3.22 -1.63
CA ASN A 9 -13.45 -2.47 -1.18
C ASN A 9 -13.04 -1.23 -0.35
N SER A 10 -11.96 -1.33 0.43
CA SER A 10 -11.41 -0.17 1.15
C SER A 10 -10.89 0.92 0.20
N LEU A 11 -10.16 0.54 -0.86
CA LEU A 11 -9.66 1.49 -1.86
C LEU A 11 -10.80 2.15 -2.65
N ILE A 12 -11.79 1.37 -3.09
CA ILE A 12 -12.96 1.91 -3.79
C ILE A 12 -13.70 2.91 -2.91
N ALA A 13 -13.95 2.58 -1.62
CA ALA A 13 -14.63 3.49 -0.71
C ALA A 13 -13.86 4.80 -0.50
N ILE A 14 -12.54 4.74 -0.40
CA ILE A 14 -11.67 5.92 -0.28
C ILE A 14 -11.75 6.79 -1.54
N VAL A 15 -11.58 6.19 -2.72
CA VAL A 15 -11.64 6.92 -3.99
C VAL A 15 -13.01 7.57 -4.18
N MET A 16 -14.09 6.83 -3.89
CA MET A 16 -15.47 7.34 -3.95
C MET A 16 -15.71 8.51 -2.99
N ALA A 17 -15.19 8.43 -1.76
CA ALA A 17 -15.29 9.52 -0.80
C ALA A 17 -14.53 10.77 -1.27
N LEU A 18 -13.33 10.59 -1.84
CA LEU A 18 -12.52 11.67 -2.39
C LEU A 18 -13.15 12.33 -3.62
N THR A 19 -13.67 11.54 -4.55
CA THR A 19 -14.37 12.09 -5.72
C THR A 19 -15.66 12.77 -5.33
N ALA A 20 -16.44 12.23 -4.40
CA ALA A 20 -17.65 12.90 -3.90
C ALA A 20 -17.33 14.25 -3.23
N ALA A 21 -16.27 14.31 -2.42
CA ALA A 21 -15.81 15.55 -1.80
C ALA A 21 -15.37 16.60 -2.86
N LEU A 22 -14.57 16.17 -3.85
CA LEU A 22 -14.13 17.03 -4.95
C LEU A 22 -15.31 17.53 -5.79
N VAL A 23 -16.21 16.65 -6.21
CA VAL A 23 -17.41 17.03 -6.98
C VAL A 23 -18.28 18.00 -6.18
N GLY A 24 -18.45 17.78 -4.87
CA GLY A 24 -19.18 18.69 -3.99
C GLY A 24 -18.57 20.10 -3.96
N THR A 25 -17.24 20.21 -3.85
CA THR A 25 -16.55 21.52 -3.88
C THR A 25 -16.72 22.23 -5.23
N ILE A 26 -16.59 21.50 -6.34
CA ILE A 26 -16.76 22.05 -7.69
C ILE A 26 -18.20 22.51 -7.92
N ALA A 27 -19.18 21.70 -7.53
CA ALA A 27 -20.60 22.03 -7.68
C ALA A 27 -20.95 23.31 -6.90
N MET A 28 -20.49 23.44 -5.66
CA MET A 28 -20.71 24.64 -4.85
C MET A 28 -20.02 25.87 -5.45
N ALA A 29 -18.81 25.72 -5.99
CA ALA A 29 -18.12 26.81 -6.67
C ALA A 29 -18.91 27.31 -7.88
N LEU A 30 -19.44 26.39 -8.71
CA LEU A 30 -20.27 26.74 -9.86
C LEU A 30 -21.57 27.44 -9.46
N LEU A 31 -22.25 26.96 -8.42
CA LEU A 31 -23.47 27.60 -7.89
C LEU A 31 -23.19 29.03 -7.39
N SER A 32 -22.10 29.23 -6.64
CA SER A 32 -21.70 30.56 -6.16
C SER A 32 -21.37 31.53 -7.31
N MET A 33 -20.69 31.04 -8.34
CA MET A 33 -20.34 31.84 -9.52
C MET A 33 -21.58 32.21 -10.35
N SER A 34 -22.56 31.30 -10.43
CA SER A 34 -23.85 31.56 -11.06
C SER A 34 -24.64 32.66 -10.33
N ALA A 35 -24.68 32.61 -9.00
CA ALA A 35 -25.34 33.65 -8.19
C ALA A 35 -24.66 35.02 -8.37
N MET A 36 -23.33 35.05 -8.37
CA MET A 36 -22.55 36.27 -8.62
C MET A 36 -22.83 36.84 -10.02
N LYS A 37 -22.89 35.98 -11.05
CA LYS A 37 -23.19 36.40 -12.43
C LYS A 37 -24.56 37.07 -12.54
N GLN A 38 -25.56 36.57 -11.80
CA GLN A 38 -26.90 37.14 -11.80
C GLN A 38 -26.94 38.54 -11.16
N ASN A 39 -26.29 38.73 -10.01
CA ASN A 39 -26.19 40.04 -9.35
C ASN A 39 -25.43 41.07 -10.21
N MET A 40 -24.37 40.63 -10.90
CA MET A 40 -23.63 41.44 -11.87
C MET A 40 -24.49 41.83 -13.08
N ALA A 41 -25.36 40.93 -13.57
CA ALA A 41 -26.26 41.22 -14.68
C ALA A 41 -27.28 42.30 -14.29
N ASP A 42 -27.83 42.27 -13.09
CA ASP A 42 -28.73 43.32 -12.59
C ASP A 42 -28.04 44.70 -12.56
N LEU A 43 -26.78 44.76 -12.13
CA LEU A 43 -26.03 46.01 -12.09
C LEU A 43 -25.73 46.56 -13.50
N THR A 44 -25.23 45.70 -14.39
CA THR A 44 -24.78 46.08 -15.74
C THR A 44 -25.92 46.28 -16.74
N GLN A 45 -27.03 45.56 -16.60
CA GLN A 45 -28.15 45.64 -17.56
C GLN A 45 -29.30 46.51 -17.07
N GLN A 46 -29.46 46.71 -15.76
CA GLN A 46 -30.55 47.53 -15.21
C GLN A 46 -30.03 48.81 -14.55
N VAL A 47 -29.18 48.72 -13.53
CA VAL A 47 -28.84 49.88 -12.70
C VAL A 47 -28.01 50.92 -13.47
N ILE A 48 -26.86 50.51 -14.03
CA ILE A 48 -25.93 51.42 -14.71
C ILE A 48 -26.60 52.14 -15.90
N PRO A 49 -27.27 51.44 -16.85
CA PRO A 49 -27.90 52.11 -17.98
C PRO A 49 -29.02 53.07 -17.55
N THR A 50 -29.77 52.75 -16.49
CA THR A 50 -30.87 53.63 -16.04
C THR A 50 -30.33 54.89 -15.35
N VAL A 51 -29.21 54.81 -14.63
CA VAL A 51 -28.52 56.00 -14.10
C VAL A 51 -27.99 56.87 -15.24
N GLN A 52 -27.38 56.26 -16.25
CA GLN A 52 -26.89 56.97 -17.45
C GLN A 52 -28.03 57.70 -18.16
N LEU A 53 -29.17 57.03 -18.39
CA LEU A 53 -30.35 57.65 -18.98
C LEU A 53 -30.87 58.85 -18.15
N SER A 54 -30.81 58.76 -16.82
CA SER A 54 -31.20 59.87 -15.94
C SER A 54 -30.27 61.08 -16.10
N ASN A 55 -28.95 60.86 -16.09
CA ASN A 55 -27.96 61.92 -16.28
C ASN A 55 -28.06 62.55 -17.69
N ASP A 56 -28.31 61.71 -18.69
CA ASP A 56 -28.57 62.12 -20.06
C ASP A 56 -29.80 63.04 -20.16
N ILE A 57 -30.90 62.68 -19.50
CA ILE A 57 -32.11 63.54 -19.47
C ILE A 57 -31.78 64.90 -18.86
N GLU A 58 -31.02 64.94 -17.75
CA GLU A 58 -30.62 66.19 -17.13
C GLU A 58 -29.78 67.06 -18.08
N ALA A 59 -28.78 66.47 -18.74
CA ALA A 59 -27.94 67.16 -19.71
C ALA A 59 -28.74 67.72 -20.90
N GLU A 60 -29.64 66.92 -21.46
CA GLU A 60 -30.52 67.32 -22.58
C GLU A 60 -31.51 68.42 -22.16
N MET A 61 -32.01 68.38 -20.91
CA MET A 61 -32.88 69.43 -20.39
C MET A 61 -32.16 70.78 -20.29
N LEU A 62 -30.92 70.77 -19.79
CA LEU A 62 -30.09 71.97 -19.69
C LEU A 62 -29.69 72.49 -21.07
N SER A 63 -29.31 71.59 -21.99
CA SER A 63 -29.03 71.91 -23.40
C SER A 63 -30.24 72.59 -24.05
N ARG A 64 -31.43 72.01 -23.90
CA ARG A 64 -32.67 72.59 -24.42
C ARG A 64 -32.98 73.96 -23.86
N HIS A 65 -32.75 74.16 -22.56
CA HIS A 65 -32.94 75.48 -21.94
C HIS A 65 -31.91 76.50 -22.45
N LEU A 66 -30.68 76.08 -22.71
CA LEU A 66 -29.65 76.92 -23.34
C LEU A 66 -30.05 77.30 -24.78
N ARG A 67 -30.57 76.35 -25.58
CA ARG A 67 -31.09 76.65 -26.94
C ARG A 67 -32.26 77.62 -26.90
N LEU A 68 -33.16 77.47 -25.93
CA LEU A 68 -34.25 78.42 -25.72
C LEU A 68 -33.70 79.82 -25.40
N ASN A 69 -32.68 79.92 -24.54
CA ASN A 69 -32.01 81.19 -24.27
C ASN A 69 -31.35 81.78 -25.53
N MET A 70 -30.68 80.97 -26.35
CA MET A 70 -30.11 81.41 -27.63
C MET A 70 -31.20 81.89 -28.60
N HIS A 71 -32.37 81.25 -28.61
CA HIS A 71 -33.51 81.65 -29.45
C HIS A 71 -34.05 83.02 -29.03
N VAL A 72 -34.18 83.26 -27.72
CA VAL A 72 -34.58 84.57 -27.18
C VAL A 72 -33.59 85.67 -27.55
N ASN A 73 -32.29 85.37 -27.55
CA ASN A 73 -31.24 86.35 -27.87
C ASN A 73 -30.96 86.50 -29.38
N SER A 74 -31.49 85.61 -30.23
CA SER A 74 -31.31 85.69 -31.68
C SER A 74 -32.30 86.67 -32.32
N ILE A 75 -31.80 87.46 -33.28
CA ILE A 75 -32.60 88.31 -34.17
C ILE A 75 -32.68 87.76 -35.60
N ASP A 76 -31.95 86.67 -35.89
CA ASP A 76 -31.92 86.02 -37.20
C ASP A 76 -33.01 84.94 -37.30
N ALA A 77 -33.95 85.10 -38.23
CA ALA A 77 -35.11 84.22 -38.37
C ALA A 77 -34.75 82.78 -38.80
N PRO A 78 -33.81 82.55 -39.74
CA PRO A 78 -33.27 81.22 -40.02
C PRO A 78 -32.67 80.54 -38.78
N ALA A 79 -31.80 81.22 -38.03
CA ALA A 79 -31.22 80.67 -36.81
C ALA A 79 -32.28 80.33 -35.74
N MET A 80 -33.30 81.18 -35.57
CA MET A 80 -34.42 80.90 -34.67
C MET A 80 -35.20 79.65 -35.09
N THR A 81 -35.46 79.48 -36.39
CA THR A 81 -36.15 78.30 -36.92
C THR A 81 -35.34 77.03 -36.69
N GLN A 82 -34.02 77.09 -36.86
CA GLN A 82 -33.12 75.97 -36.56
C GLN A 82 -33.17 75.59 -35.07
N LEU A 83 -33.04 76.57 -34.17
CA LEU A 83 -33.09 76.34 -32.72
C LEU A 83 -34.42 75.73 -32.29
N GLU A 84 -35.55 76.12 -32.90
CA GLU A 84 -36.86 75.51 -32.64
C GLU A 84 -36.93 74.04 -33.04
N ASN A 85 -36.34 73.68 -34.19
CA ASN A 85 -36.26 72.30 -34.63
C ASN A 85 -35.39 71.46 -33.69
N GLU A 86 -34.27 72.02 -33.24
CA GLU A 86 -33.39 71.37 -32.26
C GLU A 86 -34.08 71.18 -30.91
N ILE A 87 -34.77 72.21 -30.38
CA ILE A 87 -35.57 72.13 -29.16
C ILE A 87 -36.66 71.05 -29.28
N ARG A 88 -37.33 70.96 -30.44
CA ARG A 88 -38.35 69.93 -30.71
C ARG A 88 -37.71 68.53 -30.72
N SER A 89 -36.55 68.38 -31.36
CA SER A 89 -35.81 67.12 -31.41
C SER A 89 -35.36 66.68 -30.02
N GLU A 90 -34.72 67.56 -29.23
CA GLU A 90 -34.30 67.26 -27.86
C GLU A 90 -35.50 66.92 -26.97
N THR A 91 -36.63 67.61 -27.14
CA THR A 91 -37.87 67.29 -26.41
C THR A 91 -38.35 65.86 -26.70
N ALA A 92 -38.30 65.43 -27.97
CA ALA A 92 -38.63 64.06 -28.34
C ALA A 92 -37.61 63.05 -27.77
N THR A 93 -36.32 63.38 -27.76
CA THR A 93 -35.24 62.55 -27.19
C THR A 93 -35.43 62.36 -25.69
N ILE A 94 -35.65 63.45 -24.94
CA ILE A 94 -35.91 63.42 -23.49
C ILE A 94 -37.12 62.52 -23.19
N GLU A 95 -38.20 62.69 -23.93
CA GLU A 95 -39.42 61.92 -23.76
C GLU A 95 -39.23 60.43 -24.12
N GLY A 96 -38.40 60.13 -25.12
CA GLY A 96 -37.97 58.77 -25.44
C GLY A 96 -37.20 58.11 -24.30
N LYS A 97 -36.15 58.78 -23.79
CA LYS A 97 -35.33 58.30 -22.67
C LYS A 97 -36.17 58.14 -21.39
N ARG A 98 -37.09 59.08 -21.11
CA ARG A 98 -38.03 59.01 -19.99
C ARG A 98 -38.88 57.74 -20.04
N ARG A 99 -39.46 57.42 -21.20
CA ARG A 99 -40.26 56.19 -21.38
C ARG A 99 -39.41 54.94 -21.17
N GLU A 100 -38.17 54.93 -21.68
CA GLU A 100 -37.24 53.82 -21.48
C GLU A 100 -36.92 53.62 -19.99
N ILE A 101 -36.66 54.70 -19.25
CA ILE A 101 -36.48 54.63 -17.79
C ILE A 101 -37.72 54.04 -17.14
N GLY A 102 -38.91 54.56 -17.45
CA GLY A 102 -40.18 54.09 -16.87
C GLY A 102 -40.40 52.58 -17.02
N ALA A 103 -40.00 52.00 -18.16
CA ALA A 103 -40.07 50.56 -18.40
C ALA A 103 -39.07 49.73 -17.57
N LYS A 104 -37.95 50.34 -17.15
CA LYS A 104 -36.89 49.70 -16.34
C LYS A 104 -37.06 49.90 -14.84
N LEU A 105 -37.97 50.78 -14.40
CA LEU A 105 -38.18 51.08 -12.98
C LEU A 105 -38.97 49.99 -12.24
N VAL A 106 -38.29 49.32 -11.30
CA VAL A 106 -38.87 48.25 -10.46
C VAL A 106 -39.39 48.77 -9.11
N ARG A 107 -38.72 49.73 -8.47
CA ARG A 107 -39.03 50.18 -7.10
C ARG A 107 -40.02 51.35 -7.06
N GLU A 108 -40.87 51.38 -6.03
CA GLU A 108 -41.88 52.44 -5.88
C GLU A 108 -41.27 53.83 -5.64
N GLN A 109 -40.17 53.90 -4.88
CA GLN A 109 -39.46 55.17 -4.64
C GLN A 109 -38.94 55.83 -5.94
N SER A 110 -38.34 55.04 -6.84
CA SER A 110 -37.87 55.57 -8.14
C SER A 110 -39.04 55.92 -9.06
N ARG A 111 -40.15 55.17 -8.99
CA ARG A 111 -41.40 55.52 -9.71
C ARG A 111 -41.99 56.84 -9.22
N GLU A 112 -41.95 57.09 -7.92
CA GLU A 112 -42.43 58.35 -7.34
C GLU A 112 -41.58 59.56 -7.80
N ALA A 113 -40.25 59.43 -7.84
CA ALA A 113 -39.38 60.46 -8.39
C ALA A 113 -39.70 60.75 -9.87
N LEU A 114 -39.92 59.71 -10.69
CA LEU A 114 -40.34 59.87 -12.08
C LEU A 114 -41.72 60.54 -12.19
N ARG A 115 -42.70 60.16 -11.36
CA ARG A 115 -44.03 60.79 -11.33
C ARG A 115 -43.95 62.28 -10.96
N ARG A 116 -43.06 62.67 -10.03
CA ARG A 116 -42.82 64.07 -9.69
C ARG A 116 -42.31 64.86 -10.91
N TYR A 117 -41.34 64.29 -11.63
CA TYR A 117 -40.88 64.87 -12.90
C TYR A 117 -42.01 65.01 -13.91
N GLU A 118 -42.77 63.94 -14.15
CA GLU A 118 -43.89 63.90 -15.10
C GLU A 118 -44.99 64.93 -14.77
N GLY A 119 -45.25 65.19 -13.48
CA GLY A 119 -46.20 66.22 -13.05
C GLY A 119 -45.77 67.64 -13.40
N ILE A 120 -44.46 67.91 -13.52
CA ILE A 120 -43.92 69.25 -13.82
C ILE A 120 -43.85 69.49 -15.33
N VAL A 121 -43.66 68.43 -16.14
CA VAL A 121 -43.46 68.51 -17.60
C VAL A 121 -44.53 69.33 -18.34
N PRO A 122 -45.85 69.16 -18.10
CA PRO A 122 -46.87 69.95 -18.79
C PRO A 122 -46.75 71.46 -18.55
N GLY A 123 -46.45 71.86 -17.31
CA GLY A 123 -46.25 73.26 -16.94
C GLY A 123 -45.01 73.86 -17.60
N TYR A 124 -43.91 73.10 -17.64
CA TYR A 124 -42.70 73.49 -18.35
C TYR A 124 -42.94 73.64 -19.86
N ALA A 125 -43.64 72.69 -20.50
CA ALA A 125 -43.94 72.73 -21.92
C ALA A 125 -44.80 73.94 -22.30
N ALA A 126 -45.81 74.26 -21.49
CA ALA A 126 -46.63 75.46 -21.70
C ALA A 126 -45.81 76.75 -21.53
N ALA A 127 -44.86 76.80 -20.59
CA ALA A 127 -43.98 77.95 -20.42
C ALA A 127 -42.96 78.08 -21.56
N LEU A 128 -42.41 76.95 -22.05
CA LEU A 128 -41.53 76.88 -23.22
C LEU A 128 -42.19 77.49 -24.46
N GLU A 129 -43.42 77.08 -24.78
CA GLU A 129 -44.16 77.62 -25.93
C GLU A 129 -44.49 79.11 -25.79
N ARG A 130 -44.80 79.60 -24.58
CA ARG A 130 -44.98 81.05 -24.34
C ARG A 130 -43.72 81.84 -24.68
N VAL A 131 -42.55 81.38 -24.24
CA VAL A 131 -41.27 82.02 -24.55
C VAL A 131 -40.98 82.00 -26.05
N LEU A 132 -41.19 80.86 -26.71
CA LEU A 132 -41.00 80.74 -28.16
C LEU A 132 -41.93 81.69 -28.93
N ASP A 133 -43.21 81.78 -28.56
CA ASP A 133 -44.19 82.68 -29.19
C ASP A 133 -43.82 84.16 -29.04
N SER A 134 -43.50 84.62 -27.83
CA SER A 134 -43.02 85.99 -27.59
C SER A 134 -41.73 86.29 -28.37
N SER A 135 -40.79 85.34 -28.41
CA SER A 135 -39.53 85.48 -29.15
C SER A 135 -39.75 85.54 -30.67
N ARG A 136 -40.64 84.70 -31.23
CA ARG A 136 -41.05 84.71 -32.66
C ARG A 136 -41.67 86.04 -33.08
N LYS A 137 -42.47 86.65 -32.20
CA LYS A 137 -43.11 87.96 -32.42
C LYS A 137 -42.13 89.15 -32.32
N GLY A 138 -40.87 88.89 -31.96
CA GLY A 138 -39.85 89.92 -31.78
C GLY A 138 -39.91 90.64 -30.44
N ASP A 139 -40.83 90.27 -29.54
CA ASP A 139 -40.90 90.82 -28.19
C ASP A 139 -39.85 90.16 -27.27
N LYS A 140 -38.59 90.55 -27.47
CA LYS A 140 -37.45 89.98 -26.74
C LYS A 140 -37.48 90.31 -25.25
N SER A 141 -38.09 91.44 -24.86
CA SER A 141 -38.22 91.82 -23.46
C SER A 141 -39.19 90.89 -22.73
N ALA A 142 -40.38 90.65 -23.30
CA ALA A 142 -41.33 89.69 -22.73
C ALA A 142 -40.77 88.26 -22.73
N ALA A 143 -40.12 87.84 -23.82
CA ALA A 143 -39.52 86.51 -23.91
C ALA A 143 -38.41 86.30 -22.84
N ALA A 144 -37.57 87.31 -22.60
CA ALA A 144 -36.54 87.24 -21.57
C ALA A 144 -37.11 87.24 -20.14
N ALA A 145 -38.21 87.97 -19.90
CA ALA A 145 -38.92 87.94 -18.62
C ALA A 145 -39.54 86.56 -18.35
N GLN A 146 -40.27 86.02 -19.33
CA GLN A 146 -40.87 84.68 -19.25
C GLN A 146 -39.81 83.58 -19.08
N LEU A 147 -38.67 83.69 -19.77
CA LEU A 147 -37.54 82.76 -19.61
C LEU A 147 -36.99 82.77 -18.18
N ARG A 148 -36.97 83.93 -17.53
CA ARG A 148 -36.54 84.05 -16.12
C ARG A 148 -37.53 83.41 -15.17
N GLU A 149 -38.82 83.55 -15.44
CA GLU A 149 -39.89 82.91 -14.66
C GLU A 149 -39.87 81.37 -14.77
N MET A 150 -39.29 80.81 -15.85
CA MET A 150 -39.12 79.35 -16.00
C MET A 150 -38.03 78.74 -15.11
N ARG A 151 -37.10 79.55 -14.57
CA ARG A 151 -35.97 79.05 -13.75
C ARG A 151 -36.38 78.15 -12.58
N PRO A 152 -37.35 78.51 -11.70
CA PRO A 152 -37.79 77.62 -10.62
C PRO A 152 -38.36 76.30 -11.14
N THR A 153 -39.13 76.33 -12.23
CA THR A 153 -39.67 75.11 -12.85
C THR A 153 -38.56 74.22 -13.38
N LEU A 154 -37.56 74.80 -14.06
CA LEU A 154 -36.39 74.06 -14.53
C LEU A 154 -35.61 73.45 -13.37
N ALA A 155 -35.35 74.21 -12.31
CA ALA A 155 -34.65 73.73 -11.11
C ALA A 155 -35.41 72.57 -10.43
N ALA A 156 -36.75 72.65 -10.36
CA ALA A 156 -37.58 71.57 -9.83
C ALA A 156 -37.51 70.31 -10.71
N MET A 157 -37.48 70.46 -12.04
CA MET A 157 -37.31 69.32 -12.95
C MET A 157 -35.93 68.68 -12.83
N THR A 158 -34.85 69.47 -12.81
CA THR A 158 -33.48 68.95 -12.66
C THR A 158 -33.32 68.24 -11.32
N GLN A 159 -33.88 68.80 -10.24
CA GLN A 159 -33.88 68.14 -8.93
C GLN A 159 -34.66 66.81 -8.96
N ALA A 160 -35.82 66.75 -9.61
CA ALA A 160 -36.59 65.50 -9.72
C ALA A 160 -35.82 64.40 -10.47
N VAL A 161 -35.06 64.77 -11.52
CA VAL A 161 -34.22 63.83 -12.28
C VAL A 161 -32.96 63.43 -11.48
N ALA A 162 -32.36 64.35 -10.72
CA ALA A 162 -31.25 64.04 -9.82
C ALA A 162 -31.69 63.09 -8.68
N ASP A 163 -32.85 63.34 -8.07
CA ASP A 163 -33.47 62.45 -7.08
C ASP A 163 -33.75 61.05 -7.67
N LEU A 164 -34.18 61.00 -8.94
CA LEU A 164 -34.39 59.74 -9.65
C LEU A 164 -33.06 58.99 -9.81
N GLY A 165 -32.02 59.65 -10.33
CA GLY A 165 -30.68 59.07 -10.50
C GLY A 165 -30.08 58.57 -9.19
N THR A 166 -30.18 59.35 -8.12
CA THR A 166 -29.70 58.95 -6.78
C THR A 166 -30.49 57.77 -6.21
N SER A 167 -31.82 57.71 -6.39
CA SER A 167 -32.63 56.56 -5.96
C SER A 167 -32.24 55.27 -6.68
N ILE A 168 -31.90 55.36 -7.97
CA ILE A 168 -31.45 54.21 -8.77
C ILE A 168 -30.01 53.83 -8.38
N ALA A 169 -29.13 54.81 -8.20
CA ALA A 169 -27.75 54.57 -7.76
C ALA A 169 -27.68 53.93 -6.36
N GLY A 170 -28.58 54.31 -5.45
CA GLY A 170 -28.74 53.67 -4.14
C GLY A 170 -29.09 52.18 -4.26
N ARG A 171 -29.87 51.77 -5.26
CA ARG A 171 -30.07 50.33 -5.56
C ARG A 171 -28.75 49.67 -5.95
N GLY A 172 -27.91 50.34 -6.74
CA GLY A 172 -26.57 49.86 -7.05
C GLY A 172 -25.76 49.53 -5.80
N THR A 173 -25.74 50.43 -4.81
CA THR A 173 -25.04 50.20 -3.54
C THR A 173 -25.58 49.01 -2.74
N ILE A 174 -26.90 48.80 -2.74
CA ILE A 174 -27.54 47.66 -2.07
C ILE A 174 -27.18 46.35 -2.78
N VAL A 175 -27.29 46.31 -4.12
CA VAL A 175 -26.95 45.14 -4.93
C VAL A 175 -25.47 44.79 -4.77
N THR A 176 -24.57 45.77 -4.67
CA THR A 176 -23.15 45.52 -4.40
C THR A 176 -22.91 44.99 -2.99
N ALA A 177 -23.64 45.46 -1.97
CA ALA A 177 -23.52 44.96 -0.60
C ALA A 177 -24.08 43.53 -0.46
N GLU A 178 -25.19 43.22 -1.14
CA GLU A 178 -25.75 41.87 -1.24
C GLU A 178 -24.80 40.92 -1.99
N ALA A 179 -24.15 41.40 -3.05
CA ALA A 179 -23.13 40.62 -3.77
C ALA A 179 -21.90 40.33 -2.88
N GLU A 180 -21.43 41.31 -2.11
CA GLU A 180 -20.29 41.12 -1.19
C GLU A 180 -20.62 40.13 -0.07
N THR A 181 -21.79 40.25 0.56
CA THR A 181 -22.22 39.30 1.61
C THR A 181 -22.40 37.88 1.05
N THR A 182 -22.95 37.75 -0.15
CA THR A 182 -23.06 36.46 -0.87
C THR A 182 -21.69 35.89 -1.20
N TYR A 183 -20.75 36.74 -1.62
CA TYR A 183 -19.37 36.36 -1.92
C TYR A 183 -18.63 35.86 -0.68
N GLN A 184 -18.66 36.61 0.42
CA GLN A 184 -18.03 36.21 1.69
C GLN A 184 -18.63 34.91 2.24
N SER A 185 -19.96 34.77 2.22
CA SER A 185 -20.62 33.53 2.64
C SER A 185 -20.21 32.35 1.76
N SER A 186 -20.10 32.56 0.45
CA SER A 186 -19.63 31.55 -0.51
C SER A 186 -18.17 31.16 -0.27
N LEU A 187 -17.29 32.13 -0.01
CA LEU A 187 -15.89 31.87 0.33
C LEU A 187 -15.76 31.09 1.64
N MET A 188 -16.55 31.42 2.66
CA MET A 188 -16.53 30.70 3.94
C MET A 188 -16.98 29.24 3.76
N LEU A 189 -18.05 29.00 2.99
CA LEU A 189 -18.51 27.64 2.67
C LEU A 189 -17.49 26.86 1.81
N LEU A 190 -16.91 27.50 0.79
CA LEU A 190 -15.91 26.88 -0.09
C LEU A 190 -14.63 26.53 0.67
N SER A 191 -14.12 27.45 1.49
CA SER A 191 -12.95 27.20 2.33
C SER A 191 -13.22 26.10 3.36
N GLY A 192 -14.40 26.10 3.99
CA GLY A 192 -14.83 25.02 4.88
C GLY A 192 -14.85 23.64 4.19
N LEU A 193 -15.46 23.55 3.00
CA LEU A 193 -15.50 22.31 2.21
C LEU A 193 -14.11 21.88 1.71
N ALA A 194 -13.24 22.84 1.36
CA ALA A 194 -11.87 22.56 0.96
C ALA A 194 -11.06 21.98 2.14
N ILE A 195 -11.21 22.54 3.34
CA ILE A 195 -10.57 22.02 4.56
C ILE A 195 -11.08 20.61 4.88
N ILE A 196 -12.40 20.38 4.81
CA ILE A 196 -12.98 19.04 5.03
C ILE A 196 -12.44 18.04 4.00
N SER A 197 -12.38 18.42 2.73
CA SER A 197 -11.82 17.60 1.64
C SER A 197 -10.35 17.28 1.89
N ALA A 198 -9.56 18.26 2.36
CA ALA A 198 -8.16 18.06 2.72
C ALA A 198 -8.00 17.09 3.90
N ILE A 199 -8.83 17.21 4.94
CA ILE A 199 -8.84 16.29 6.09
C ILE A 199 -9.19 14.86 5.65
N ILE A 200 -10.20 14.70 4.79
CA ILE A 200 -10.57 13.40 4.23
C ILE A 200 -9.41 12.81 3.42
N CYS A 201 -8.72 13.64 2.63
CA CYS A 201 -7.55 13.22 1.86
C CYS A 201 -6.40 12.76 2.75
N VAL A 202 -6.04 13.53 3.77
CA VAL A 202 -4.99 13.15 4.73
C VAL A 202 -5.38 11.87 5.48
N GLY A 203 -6.64 11.75 5.92
CA GLY A 203 -7.17 10.55 6.56
C GLY A 203 -7.13 9.32 5.65
N ALA A 204 -7.55 9.47 4.39
CA ALA A 204 -7.48 8.44 3.36
C ALA A 204 -6.03 7.97 3.13
N ILE A 205 -5.08 8.89 2.99
CA ILE A 205 -3.66 8.58 2.83
C ILE A 205 -3.14 7.78 4.03
N MET A 206 -3.42 8.23 5.25
CA MET A 206 -3.03 7.50 6.47
C MET A 206 -3.62 6.09 6.53
N ILE A 207 -4.88 5.93 6.12
CA ILE A 207 -5.54 4.63 6.05
C ILE A 207 -4.85 3.72 5.02
N VAL A 208 -4.56 4.22 3.81
CA VAL A 208 -3.86 3.45 2.76
C VAL A 208 -2.47 3.03 3.23
N ILE A 209 -1.70 3.94 3.84
CA ILE A 209 -0.37 3.63 4.37
C ILE A 209 -0.45 2.53 5.42
N LYS A 210 -1.33 2.68 6.42
CA LYS A 210 -1.42 1.74 7.54
C LYS A 210 -2.06 0.40 7.17
N ARG A 211 -2.96 0.37 6.19
CA ARG A 211 -3.73 -0.84 5.85
C ARG A 211 -3.20 -1.62 4.67
N VAL A 212 -2.55 -0.95 3.73
CA VAL A 212 -2.15 -1.52 2.45
C VAL A 212 -0.63 -1.46 2.33
N ALA A 213 -0.04 -0.26 2.29
CA ALA A 213 1.37 -0.10 1.96
C ALA A 213 2.30 -0.74 3.00
N SER A 214 2.12 -0.41 4.29
CA SER A 214 2.99 -0.94 5.36
C SER A 214 2.91 -2.47 5.49
N PRO A 215 1.71 -3.11 5.51
CA PRO A 215 1.61 -4.57 5.51
C PRO A 215 2.23 -5.24 4.28
N ILE A 216 2.05 -4.67 3.07
CA ILE A 216 2.69 -5.20 1.85
C ILE A 216 4.21 -5.17 2.01
N VAL A 217 4.78 -4.03 2.43
CA VAL A 217 6.23 -3.89 2.63
C VAL A 217 6.74 -4.89 3.67
N ALA A 218 6.00 -5.12 4.76
CA ALA A 218 6.35 -6.10 5.77
C ALA A 218 6.35 -7.54 5.21
N THR A 219 5.34 -7.92 4.44
CA THR A 219 5.29 -9.25 3.79
C THR A 219 6.43 -9.43 2.78
N THR A 220 6.79 -8.39 2.03
CA THR A 220 7.93 -8.42 1.10
C THR A 220 9.26 -8.58 1.84
N HIS A 221 9.44 -7.88 2.98
CA HIS A 221 10.65 -8.05 3.80
C HIS A 221 10.76 -9.47 4.36
N ALA A 222 9.66 -10.03 4.86
CA ALA A 222 9.64 -11.40 5.34
C ALA A 222 9.97 -12.41 4.23
N MET A 223 9.43 -12.23 3.02
CA MET A 223 9.76 -13.07 1.86
C MET A 223 11.24 -12.99 1.50
N ASN A 224 11.82 -11.79 1.45
CA ASN A 224 13.25 -11.61 1.17
C ASN A 224 14.13 -12.25 2.26
N ALA A 225 13.73 -12.15 3.53
CA ALA A 225 14.46 -12.79 4.63
C ALA A 225 14.44 -14.32 4.53
N LEU A 226 13.29 -14.92 4.21
CA LEU A 226 13.16 -16.37 4.00
C LEU A 226 13.98 -16.82 2.78
N ALA A 227 13.92 -16.08 1.68
CA ALA A 227 14.72 -16.36 0.49
C ALA A 227 16.24 -16.26 0.76
N GLY A 228 16.64 -15.38 1.68
CA GLY A 228 18.02 -15.28 2.20
C GLY A 228 18.41 -16.37 3.21
N GLY A 229 17.53 -17.32 3.53
CA GLY A 229 17.80 -18.44 4.44
C GLY A 229 17.61 -18.13 5.94
N ASN A 230 17.07 -16.96 6.28
CA ASN A 230 16.72 -16.60 7.66
C ASN A 230 15.33 -17.13 8.03
N LEU A 231 15.28 -18.28 8.70
CA LEU A 231 14.05 -18.96 9.11
C LEU A 231 13.45 -18.42 10.43
N GLU A 232 14.20 -17.57 11.14
CA GLU A 232 13.77 -16.91 12.39
C GLU A 232 12.97 -15.63 12.14
N THR A 233 12.84 -15.22 10.87
CA THR A 233 12.06 -14.03 10.53
C THR A 233 10.60 -14.18 10.96
N THR A 234 10.07 -13.15 11.61
CA THR A 234 8.66 -13.14 12.06
C THR A 234 7.76 -12.67 10.94
N ILE A 235 6.75 -13.47 10.60
CA ILE A 235 5.77 -13.12 9.58
C ILE A 235 4.61 -12.39 10.26
N HIS A 236 4.59 -11.08 10.11
CA HIS A 236 3.51 -10.25 10.62
C HIS A 236 2.23 -10.40 9.78
N HIS A 237 1.09 -10.07 10.38
CA HIS A 237 -0.22 -9.92 9.69
C HIS A 237 -0.90 -11.21 9.20
N ALA A 238 -0.47 -12.39 9.64
CA ALA A 238 -1.18 -13.66 9.39
C ALA A 238 -2.59 -13.72 10.03
N ASP A 239 -2.88 -12.85 11.02
CA ASP A 239 -4.21 -12.72 11.65
C ASP A 239 -5.26 -12.07 10.75
N ARG A 240 -4.85 -11.44 9.64
CA ARG A 240 -5.77 -10.75 8.73
C ARG A 240 -6.59 -11.72 7.89
N GLN A 241 -7.77 -11.26 7.46
CA GLN A 241 -8.69 -12.01 6.60
C GLN A 241 -8.81 -11.43 5.18
N ASP A 242 -7.94 -10.49 4.83
CA ASP A 242 -7.87 -9.88 3.50
C ASP A 242 -6.78 -10.54 2.64
N GLU A 243 -6.56 -9.98 1.46
CA GLU A 243 -5.59 -10.47 0.49
C GLU A 243 -4.16 -10.49 1.06
N ILE A 244 -3.77 -9.52 1.91
CA ILE A 244 -2.45 -9.54 2.58
C ILE A 244 -2.38 -10.65 3.62
N GLY A 245 -3.45 -10.87 4.38
CA GLY A 245 -3.52 -11.98 5.34
C GLY A 245 -3.35 -13.34 4.67
N MET A 246 -3.96 -13.53 3.49
CA MET A 246 -3.77 -14.76 2.71
C MET A 246 -2.31 -14.93 2.26
N MET A 247 -1.65 -13.85 1.82
CA MET A 247 -0.22 -13.88 1.48
C MET A 247 0.65 -14.21 2.70
N ALA A 248 0.40 -13.60 3.85
CA ALA A 248 1.14 -13.85 5.07
C ALA A 248 1.00 -15.30 5.55
N LYS A 249 -0.20 -15.88 5.50
CA LYS A 249 -0.44 -17.30 5.82
C LYS A 249 0.29 -18.24 4.86
N ALA A 250 0.27 -17.94 3.56
CA ALA A 250 1.03 -18.72 2.58
C ALA A 250 2.54 -18.68 2.86
N LEU A 251 3.04 -17.51 3.27
CA LEU A 251 4.44 -17.35 3.66
C LEU A 251 4.79 -18.15 4.91
N GLU A 252 3.85 -18.30 5.85
CA GLU A 252 4.03 -19.10 7.06
C GLU A 252 4.15 -20.60 6.74
N VAL A 253 3.29 -21.11 5.87
CA VAL A 253 3.39 -22.49 5.34
C VAL A 253 4.71 -22.69 4.60
N PHE A 254 5.16 -21.69 3.85
CA PHE A 254 6.44 -21.73 3.16
C PHE A 254 7.63 -21.79 4.14
N ARG A 255 7.62 -20.96 5.20
CA ARG A 255 8.62 -21.00 6.26
C ARG A 255 8.66 -22.36 6.95
N GLU A 256 7.51 -22.91 7.30
CA GLU A 256 7.40 -24.24 7.92
C GLU A 256 8.00 -25.33 7.03
N SER A 257 7.75 -25.24 5.71
CA SER A 257 8.33 -26.15 4.72
C SER A 257 9.86 -26.02 4.67
N LEU A 258 10.41 -24.81 4.69
CA LEU A 258 11.86 -24.59 4.71
C LEU A 258 12.52 -25.11 5.99
N VAL A 259 11.88 -24.92 7.15
CA VAL A 259 12.34 -25.47 8.44
C VAL A 259 12.36 -26.99 8.37
N LYS A 260 11.30 -27.60 7.85
CA LYS A 260 11.21 -29.06 7.70
C LYS A 260 12.29 -29.60 6.77
N VAL A 261 12.56 -28.96 5.64
CA VAL A 261 13.63 -29.35 4.71
C VAL A 261 14.99 -29.29 5.41
N ARG A 262 15.31 -28.19 6.11
CA ARG A 262 16.59 -28.06 6.83
C ARG A 262 16.74 -29.11 7.95
N ALA A 263 15.65 -29.45 8.64
CA ALA A 263 15.66 -30.53 9.64
C ALA A 263 15.92 -31.91 9.03
N LEU A 264 15.31 -32.21 7.87
CA LEU A 264 15.55 -33.45 7.13
C LEU A 264 17.00 -33.53 6.63
N GLU A 265 17.56 -32.46 6.08
CA GLU A 265 18.97 -32.41 5.66
C GLU A 265 19.93 -32.67 6.83
N GLN A 266 19.66 -32.09 8.00
CA GLN A 266 20.45 -32.35 9.21
C GLN A 266 20.34 -33.81 9.66
N GLN A 267 19.14 -34.40 9.57
CA GLN A 267 18.92 -35.80 9.90
C GLN A 267 19.67 -36.73 8.94
N GLU A 268 19.64 -36.45 7.63
CA GLU A 268 20.38 -37.22 6.62
C GLU A 268 21.89 -37.10 6.84
N ARG A 269 22.42 -35.91 7.09
CA ARG A 269 23.85 -35.71 7.41
C ARG A 269 24.27 -36.51 8.64
N ALA A 270 23.49 -36.45 9.71
CA ALA A 270 23.77 -37.22 10.92
C ALA A 270 23.63 -38.74 10.72
N ALA A 271 22.76 -39.19 9.79
CA ALA A 271 22.66 -40.59 9.43
C ALA A 271 23.83 -41.05 8.54
N ALA A 272 24.27 -40.21 7.60
CA ALA A 272 25.43 -40.46 6.75
C ALA A 272 26.72 -40.55 7.57
N GLU A 273 26.93 -39.63 8.51
CA GLU A 273 28.06 -39.67 9.44
C GLU A 273 28.04 -40.94 10.31
N ARG A 274 26.87 -41.35 10.81
CA ARG A 274 26.72 -42.62 11.55
C ARG A 274 27.06 -43.84 10.70
N ARG A 275 26.63 -43.87 9.43
CA ARG A 275 26.97 -44.94 8.49
C ARG A 275 28.46 -45.00 8.20
N LEU A 276 29.10 -43.85 8.01
CA LEU A 276 30.54 -43.79 7.76
C LEU A 276 31.33 -44.31 8.96
N ARG A 277 31.02 -43.86 10.18
CA ARG A 277 31.66 -44.37 11.41
C ARG A 277 31.47 -45.87 11.60
N ALA A 278 30.26 -46.39 11.32
CA ALA A 278 30.00 -47.82 11.39
C ALA A 278 30.83 -48.61 10.35
N ALA A 279 30.98 -48.08 9.13
CA ALA A 279 31.79 -48.70 8.09
C ALA A 279 33.30 -48.69 8.44
N GLU A 280 33.81 -47.59 8.99
CA GLU A 280 35.21 -47.50 9.46
C GLU A 280 35.49 -48.48 10.61
N SER A 281 34.58 -48.57 11.59
CA SER A 281 34.69 -49.54 12.69
C SER A 281 34.70 -50.97 12.15
N MET A 282 33.85 -51.29 11.18
CA MET A 282 33.80 -52.63 10.58
C MET A 282 35.10 -52.97 9.84
N ALA A 283 35.71 -52.01 9.14
CA ALA A 283 36.95 -52.23 8.42
C ALA A 283 38.13 -52.58 9.34
N LEU A 284 38.22 -51.94 10.51
CA LEU A 284 39.25 -52.26 11.52
C LEU A 284 39.09 -53.70 12.04
N VAL A 285 37.87 -54.10 12.39
CA VAL A 285 37.63 -55.46 12.89
C VAL A 285 37.99 -56.52 11.84
N VAL A 286 37.64 -56.31 10.57
CA VAL A 286 38.00 -57.25 9.50
C VAL A 286 39.53 -57.38 9.36
N SER A 287 40.28 -56.30 9.56
CA SER A 287 41.74 -56.33 9.59
C SER A 287 42.27 -57.18 10.74
N ASP A 288 41.82 -56.93 11.97
CA ASP A 288 42.27 -57.64 13.18
C ASP A 288 41.92 -59.15 13.12
N VAL A 289 40.73 -59.47 12.60
CA VAL A 289 40.34 -60.87 12.32
C VAL A 289 41.29 -61.50 11.29
N GLY A 290 41.65 -60.76 10.25
CA GLY A 290 42.59 -61.21 9.23
C GLY A 290 43.96 -61.60 9.79
N GLU A 291 44.49 -60.83 10.74
CA GLU A 291 45.76 -61.15 11.41
C GLU A 291 45.70 -62.45 12.22
N VAL A 292 44.64 -62.62 13.02
CA VAL A 292 44.46 -63.84 13.84
C VAL A 292 44.24 -65.08 12.98
N VAL A 293 43.50 -64.96 11.89
CA VAL A 293 43.30 -66.06 10.92
C VAL A 293 44.62 -66.40 10.21
N ALA A 294 45.43 -65.40 9.85
CA ALA A 294 46.75 -65.64 9.25
C ALA A 294 47.70 -66.35 10.22
N ALA A 295 47.70 -65.99 11.50
CA ALA A 295 48.46 -66.69 12.55
C ALA A 295 48.02 -68.16 12.66
N ALA A 296 46.70 -68.41 12.74
CA ALA A 296 46.15 -69.76 12.79
C ALA A 296 46.50 -70.59 11.55
N ALA A 297 46.47 -69.99 10.35
CA ALA A 297 46.86 -70.65 9.11
C ALA A 297 48.36 -71.00 9.07
N ALA A 298 49.21 -70.23 9.73
CA ALA A 298 50.64 -70.52 9.92
C ALA A 298 50.90 -71.57 11.03
N GLY A 299 49.86 -72.05 11.71
CA GLY A 299 49.96 -73.00 12.81
C GLY A 299 50.18 -72.38 14.19
N ASP A 300 50.14 -71.05 14.30
CA ASP A 300 50.17 -70.33 15.58
C ASP A 300 48.74 -70.08 16.09
N PHE A 301 48.27 -70.95 16.97
CA PHE A 301 46.95 -70.84 17.60
C PHE A 301 46.99 -70.09 18.94
N SER A 302 48.12 -69.47 19.31
CA SER A 302 48.23 -68.66 20.54
C SER A 302 47.66 -67.24 20.35
N ALA A 303 47.53 -66.78 19.11
CA ALA A 303 46.95 -65.48 18.78
C ALA A 303 45.51 -65.36 19.30
N ARG A 304 45.20 -64.20 19.89
CA ARG A 304 43.87 -63.86 20.42
C ARG A 304 43.40 -62.54 19.83
N LEU A 305 42.16 -62.53 19.37
CA LEU A 305 41.47 -61.35 18.90
C LEU A 305 41.01 -60.52 20.11
N GLN A 306 41.41 -59.26 20.18
CA GLN A 306 41.00 -58.31 21.23
C GLN A 306 40.46 -57.04 20.57
N ILE A 307 39.22 -56.68 20.88
CA ILE A 307 38.55 -55.51 20.31
C ILE A 307 37.90 -54.75 21.46
N ASP A 308 38.47 -53.59 21.81
CA ASP A 308 38.10 -52.80 23.01
C ASP A 308 36.66 -52.25 22.95
N GLN A 309 36.15 -51.96 21.75
CA GLN A 309 34.81 -51.40 21.54
C GLN A 309 34.03 -52.21 20.50
N ALA A 310 33.74 -53.46 20.84
CA ALA A 310 32.91 -54.35 20.04
C ALA A 310 31.42 -54.23 20.44
N ASP A 311 30.52 -54.13 19.46
CA ASP A 311 29.08 -54.30 19.69
C ASP A 311 28.74 -55.76 20.07
N GLU A 312 27.49 -56.05 20.47
CA GLU A 312 27.10 -57.37 20.96
C GLU A 312 27.30 -58.50 19.94
N GLN A 313 27.10 -58.21 18.64
CA GLN A 313 27.32 -59.20 17.58
C GLN A 313 28.83 -59.44 17.39
N MET A 314 29.62 -58.38 17.44
CA MET A 314 31.06 -58.44 17.30
C MET A 314 31.73 -59.14 18.48
N GLN A 315 31.25 -58.94 19.70
CA GLN A 315 31.73 -59.66 20.89
C GLN A 315 31.51 -61.17 20.77
N LYS A 316 30.37 -61.60 20.23
CA LYS A 316 30.10 -63.02 19.96
C LYS A 316 31.07 -63.59 18.92
N LEU A 317 31.39 -62.83 17.88
CA LEU A 317 32.38 -63.24 16.87
C LEU A 317 33.78 -63.36 17.47
N VAL A 318 34.23 -62.35 18.24
CA VAL A 318 35.53 -62.36 18.93
C VAL A 318 35.65 -63.55 19.87
N ALA A 319 34.63 -63.79 20.69
CA ALA A 319 34.59 -64.93 21.59
C ALA A 319 34.67 -66.26 20.82
N GLY A 320 33.92 -66.39 19.71
CA GLY A 320 33.93 -67.58 18.88
C GLY A 320 35.31 -67.88 18.25
N ILE A 321 36.00 -66.86 17.72
CA ILE A 321 37.34 -67.04 17.13
C ILE A 321 38.36 -67.43 18.21
N ASN A 322 38.33 -66.76 19.36
CA ASN A 322 39.24 -67.07 20.46
C ASN A 322 39.02 -68.47 21.03
N GLU A 323 37.77 -68.93 21.11
CA GLU A 323 37.43 -70.29 21.55
C GLU A 323 37.96 -71.34 20.56
N ILE A 324 37.78 -71.12 19.26
CA ILE A 324 38.32 -72.01 18.22
C ILE A 324 39.84 -72.13 18.36
N ASN A 325 40.55 -71.01 18.45
CA ASN A 325 42.00 -71.01 18.63
C ASN A 325 42.40 -71.72 19.93
N ALA A 326 41.72 -71.47 21.05
CA ALA A 326 42.03 -72.12 22.33
C ALA A 326 41.85 -73.64 22.28
N VAL A 327 40.78 -74.13 21.65
CA VAL A 327 40.53 -75.57 21.51
C VAL A 327 41.56 -76.22 20.60
N VAL A 328 41.88 -75.59 19.47
CA VAL A 328 42.88 -76.12 18.53
C VAL A 328 44.27 -76.13 19.17
N ASP A 329 44.69 -75.03 19.79
CA ASP A 329 45.99 -74.87 20.47
C ASP A 329 46.20 -75.94 21.55
N ALA A 330 45.20 -76.12 22.43
CA ALA A 330 45.24 -77.14 23.47
C ALA A 330 45.34 -78.56 22.88
N ALA A 331 44.52 -78.86 21.86
CA ALA A 331 44.53 -80.16 21.20
C ALA A 331 45.86 -80.46 20.53
N THR A 332 46.39 -79.54 19.72
CA THR A 332 47.64 -79.74 19.00
C THR A 332 48.82 -79.85 19.95
N THR A 333 48.82 -79.10 21.05
CA THR A 333 49.88 -79.15 22.07
C THR A 333 49.89 -80.49 22.81
N GLU A 334 48.71 -80.99 23.21
CA GLU A 334 48.59 -82.28 23.88
C GLU A 334 48.96 -83.44 22.95
N PHE A 335 48.50 -83.43 21.70
CA PHE A 335 48.85 -84.45 20.72
C PHE A 335 50.33 -84.44 20.36
N ALA A 336 50.95 -83.27 20.18
CA ALA A 336 52.38 -83.14 19.96
C ALA A 336 53.18 -83.70 21.14
N SER A 337 52.75 -83.39 22.37
CA SER A 337 53.38 -83.91 23.60
C SER A 337 53.27 -85.43 23.69
N ALA A 338 52.09 -86.00 23.42
CA ALA A 338 51.88 -87.45 23.44
C ALA A 338 52.71 -88.17 22.35
N LEU A 339 52.74 -87.65 21.12
CA LEU A 339 53.55 -88.21 20.04
C LEU A 339 55.06 -88.08 20.32
N SER A 340 55.50 -87.00 20.96
CA SER A 340 56.89 -86.83 21.38
C SER A 340 57.28 -87.82 22.48
N ALA A 341 56.39 -88.12 23.43
CA ALA A 341 56.63 -89.15 24.45
C ALA A 341 56.78 -90.54 23.79
N VAL A 342 55.90 -90.87 22.84
CA VAL A 342 55.99 -92.12 22.06
C VAL A 342 57.31 -92.21 21.29
N ALA A 343 57.73 -91.13 20.63
CA ALA A 343 59.02 -91.09 19.90
C ALA A 343 60.22 -91.24 20.84
N GLY A 344 60.12 -90.74 22.09
CA GLY A 344 61.11 -90.92 23.15
C GLY A 344 61.12 -92.32 23.79
N GLY A 345 60.23 -93.22 23.35
CA GLY A 345 60.10 -94.58 23.89
C GLY A 345 59.24 -94.69 25.15
N ASP A 346 58.63 -93.60 25.60
CA ASP A 346 57.65 -93.62 26.69
C ASP A 346 56.26 -93.96 26.12
N LEU A 347 55.84 -95.20 26.36
CA LEU A 347 54.54 -95.71 25.94
C LEU A 347 53.51 -95.73 27.09
N THR A 348 53.77 -94.99 28.17
CA THR A 348 52.83 -94.85 29.31
C THR A 348 51.96 -93.60 29.19
N THR A 349 52.38 -92.62 28.39
CA THR A 349 51.65 -91.37 28.17
C THR A 349 50.42 -91.59 27.30
N ARG A 350 49.26 -91.10 27.76
CA ARG A 350 47.98 -91.12 27.03
C ARG A 350 47.43 -89.71 26.88
N VAL A 351 46.68 -89.52 25.80
CA VAL A 351 45.84 -88.32 25.64
C VAL A 351 44.52 -88.60 26.35
N ASP A 352 44.18 -87.82 27.38
CA ASP A 352 43.01 -88.05 28.23
C ASP A 352 41.91 -86.98 28.08
N SER A 353 42.25 -85.78 27.59
CA SER A 353 41.29 -84.69 27.44
C SER A 353 40.07 -85.04 26.58
N HIS A 354 38.93 -84.43 26.90
CA HIS A 354 37.67 -84.67 26.22
C HIS A 354 37.55 -83.86 24.92
N TYR A 355 38.05 -84.44 23.83
CA TYR A 355 37.87 -83.89 22.49
C TYR A 355 36.57 -84.37 21.82
N ARG A 356 36.08 -83.60 20.85
CA ARG A 356 34.90 -83.93 20.02
C ARG A 356 35.28 -83.90 18.54
N GLY A 357 34.52 -84.60 17.70
CA GLY A 357 34.73 -84.61 16.25
C GLY A 357 36.12 -85.14 15.86
N LYS A 358 36.80 -84.43 14.93
CA LYS A 358 38.09 -84.87 14.38
C LYS A 358 39.21 -85.00 15.40
N PHE A 359 39.24 -84.14 16.43
CA PHE A 359 40.22 -84.26 17.51
C PHE A 359 39.97 -85.50 18.39
N ALA A 360 38.72 -85.95 18.53
CA ALA A 360 38.42 -87.21 19.23
C ALA A 360 38.89 -88.44 18.45
N GLU A 361 38.70 -88.43 17.12
CA GLU A 361 39.25 -89.47 16.23
C GLU A 361 40.78 -89.53 16.33
N LEU A 362 41.45 -88.36 16.29
CA LEU A 362 42.91 -88.26 16.37
C LEU A 362 43.45 -88.74 17.73
N LYS A 363 42.82 -88.32 18.84
CA LYS A 363 43.07 -88.86 20.18
C LYS A 363 43.03 -90.39 20.19
N GLY A 364 41.96 -90.96 19.64
CA GLY A 364 41.77 -92.41 19.56
C GLY A 364 42.92 -93.09 18.80
N ALA A 365 43.26 -92.58 17.62
CA ALA A 365 44.35 -93.12 16.81
C ALA A 365 45.72 -93.05 17.50
N ILE A 366 46.02 -91.97 18.23
CA ILE A 366 47.26 -91.82 18.99
C ILE A 366 47.32 -92.87 20.11
N ASN A 367 46.26 -92.96 20.93
CA ASN A 367 46.21 -93.93 22.04
C ASN A 367 46.25 -95.38 21.55
N ASP A 368 45.57 -95.72 20.46
CA ASP A 368 45.62 -97.05 19.86
C ASP A 368 47.04 -97.40 19.37
N THR A 369 47.77 -96.41 18.85
CA THR A 369 49.17 -96.59 18.42
C THR A 369 50.09 -96.86 19.62
N VAL A 370 49.91 -96.11 20.72
CA VAL A 370 50.60 -96.34 22.00
C VAL A 370 50.36 -97.76 22.50
N ASP A 371 49.10 -98.24 22.46
CA ASP A 371 48.74 -99.58 22.90
C ASP A 371 49.38 -100.68 22.05
N ARG A 372 49.35 -100.51 20.72
CA ARG A 372 49.95 -101.48 19.78
C ARG A 372 51.46 -101.56 19.94
N LEU A 373 52.14 -100.42 20.07
CA LEU A 373 53.57 -100.37 20.31
C LEU A 373 53.92 -100.98 21.68
N SER A 374 53.16 -100.67 22.73
CA SER A 374 53.34 -101.24 24.07
C SER A 374 53.22 -102.75 24.06
N SER A 375 52.20 -103.27 23.38
CA SER A 375 52.00 -104.71 23.22
C SER A 375 53.14 -105.35 22.45
N THR A 376 53.64 -104.70 21.38
CA THR A 376 54.74 -105.23 20.57
C THR A 376 56.04 -105.29 21.37
N VAL A 377 56.38 -104.23 22.10
CA VAL A 377 57.56 -104.20 23.00
C VAL A 377 57.44 -105.27 24.08
N ARG A 378 56.26 -105.44 24.68
CA ARG A 378 56.02 -106.51 25.66
C ARG A 378 56.23 -107.90 25.06
N THR A 379 55.70 -108.15 23.86
CA THR A 379 55.91 -109.43 23.16
C THR A 379 57.39 -109.66 22.86
N ILE A 380 58.14 -108.64 22.43
CA ILE A 380 59.60 -108.72 22.23
C ILE A 380 60.32 -109.02 23.55
N GLN A 381 59.93 -108.39 24.66
CA GLN A 381 60.52 -108.65 25.99
C GLN A 381 60.27 -110.10 26.44
N VAL A 382 59.04 -110.62 26.28
CA VAL A 382 58.69 -112.01 26.60
C VAL A 382 59.43 -112.99 25.72
N THR A 383 59.43 -112.79 24.40
CA THR A 383 60.16 -113.67 23.47
C THR A 383 61.67 -113.62 23.68
N SER A 384 62.25 -112.46 24.00
CA SER A 384 63.67 -112.35 24.35
C SER A 384 63.98 -113.07 25.66
N ALA A 385 63.06 -113.05 26.64
CA ALA A 385 63.18 -113.82 27.88
C ALA A 385 63.09 -115.34 27.62
N ASP A 386 62.19 -115.78 26.75
CA ASP A 386 62.04 -117.19 26.35
C ASP A 386 63.27 -117.70 25.59
N VAL A 387 63.83 -116.90 24.67
CA VAL A 387 65.10 -117.21 23.98
C VAL A 387 66.27 -117.24 24.98
N GLY A 388 66.30 -116.33 25.95
CA GLY A 388 67.30 -116.32 27.02
C GLY A 388 67.21 -117.52 27.97
N LEU A 389 66.02 -118.11 28.13
CA LEU A 389 65.78 -119.34 28.89
C LEU A 389 66.14 -120.59 28.08
N ALA A 390 65.95 -120.58 26.76
CA ALA A 390 66.29 -121.70 25.87
C ALA A 390 67.79 -121.78 25.49
N ALA A 391 68.56 -120.70 25.72
CA ALA A 391 70.00 -120.62 25.47
C ALA A 391 70.89 -121.01 26.69
N ARG A 392 70.27 -121.48 27.78
CA ARG A 392 70.94 -122.09 28.95
C ARG A 392 70.67 -123.58 28.97
#